data_AF-A0A4Q3ALE8-F1
#
_entry.id   AF-A0A4Q3ALE8-F1
#
_cell.length_a   1.000
_cell.length_b   1.000
_cell.length_c   1.000
_cell.angle_alpha   90.00
_cell.angle_beta   90.00
_cell.angle_gamma   90.00
#
_symmetry.space_group_name_H-M   'P 1'
#
loop_
_entity.id
_entity.type
_entity.pdbx_description
1 polymer ?
#
loop_
_entity_poly.entity_id
_entity_poly.type
_entity_poly.pdbx_seq_one_letter_code
_entity_poly.pdbx_strand_id
1 'polypeptide(L)'
;MPELPAIAFDVKPATVFRFRPRDIQEGAAAGTLRDGTALVGKMLESPMGFHYVDALDFRHLAMKVTERVGHHDEAAIEKAIEESWLLKENHELAEVWEKQQKALGQLTELLASKGKVPTEKDKYRIGWQEMAYYMDTDLASVQIDPKAFAMPKVSEIFKENFFGPDYHTRKFPHLEVPRDQVLFASKFAPAWNTYYAIYFTMTGLHGLHVIGGALVLAYYLFCGKKMYLSNPEWLANRVEVGGLFWHFVDLVWIFLFPILYLM
;
A
#
# COMPACT_ATOMS: atom_id res chain seq x y z
N MET A 1 -51.08 -13.35 -12.21
CA MET A 1 -49.71 -12.83 -12.07
C MET A 1 -48.82 -13.72 -12.92
N PRO A 2 -48.05 -13.20 -13.88
CA PRO A 2 -47.18 -14.02 -14.72
C PRO A 2 -46.09 -14.65 -13.86
N GLU A 3 -45.93 -15.97 -13.95
CA GLU A 3 -44.89 -16.71 -13.24
C GLU A 3 -43.52 -16.29 -13.81
N LEU A 4 -42.65 -15.77 -12.93
CA LEU A 4 -41.27 -15.46 -13.30
C LEU A 4 -40.53 -16.80 -13.53
N PRO A 5 -39.95 -17.04 -14.71
CA PRO A 5 -39.20 -18.27 -14.94
C PRO A 5 -37.92 -18.27 -14.10
N ALA A 6 -37.86 -19.13 -13.09
CA ALA A 6 -36.67 -19.36 -12.28
C ALA A 6 -35.81 -20.44 -12.95
N ILE A 7 -34.61 -20.07 -13.38
CA ILE A 7 -33.61 -21.01 -13.89
C ILE A 7 -32.66 -21.33 -12.74
N ALA A 8 -32.67 -22.58 -12.28
CA ALA A 8 -31.74 -23.07 -11.25
C ALA A 8 -30.52 -23.69 -11.92
N PHE A 9 -29.33 -23.18 -11.61
CA PHE A 9 -28.06 -23.75 -12.07
C PHE A 9 -27.43 -24.55 -10.92
N ASP A 10 -27.09 -25.82 -11.14
CA ASP A 10 -26.20 -26.59 -10.25
C ASP A 10 -24.76 -26.32 -10.71
N VAL A 11 -24.12 -25.33 -10.09
CA VAL A 11 -22.74 -24.98 -10.39
C VAL A 11 -21.86 -25.49 -9.25
N LYS A 12 -21.03 -26.49 -9.56
CA LYS A 12 -19.89 -26.89 -8.73
C LYS A 12 -18.63 -26.32 -9.40
N PRO A 13 -17.77 -25.51 -8.73
CA PRO A 13 -17.73 -25.11 -7.32
C PRO A 13 -18.58 -23.87 -6.96
N ALA A 14 -18.61 -23.48 -5.67
CA ALA A 14 -19.46 -22.41 -5.11
C ALA A 14 -19.43 -21.12 -5.96
N THR A 15 -20.55 -20.80 -6.60
CA THR A 15 -20.68 -19.59 -7.42
C THR A 15 -20.76 -18.37 -6.52
N VAL A 16 -19.76 -17.49 -6.62
CA VAL A 16 -19.72 -16.23 -5.89
C VAL A 16 -20.35 -15.15 -6.74
N PHE A 17 -21.53 -14.66 -6.33
CA PHE A 17 -22.12 -13.48 -6.93
C PHE A 17 -21.62 -12.22 -6.22
N ARG A 18 -21.01 -11.31 -6.99
CA ARG A 18 -20.54 -10.01 -6.47
C ARG A 18 -21.56 -8.94 -6.79
N PHE A 19 -22.15 -8.39 -5.74
CA PHE A 19 -23.08 -7.28 -5.84
C PHE A 19 -22.41 -6.01 -5.34
N ARG A 20 -22.75 -4.85 -5.93
CA ARG A 20 -22.31 -3.58 -5.35
C ARG A 20 -23.12 -3.34 -4.07
N PRO A 21 -22.60 -2.58 -3.09
CA PRO A 21 -23.36 -2.27 -1.87
C PRO A 21 -24.74 -1.67 -2.15
N ARG A 22 -24.87 -0.91 -3.25
CA ARG A 22 -26.14 -0.32 -3.70
C ARG A 22 -27.16 -1.32 -4.26
N ASP A 23 -26.76 -2.56 -4.56
CA ASP A 23 -27.62 -3.56 -5.20
C ASP A 23 -28.31 -4.47 -4.15
N ILE A 24 -27.85 -4.42 -2.89
CA ILE A 24 -28.36 -5.21 -1.76
C ILE A 24 -29.25 -4.35 -0.86
N GLN A 25 -30.39 -4.90 -0.42
CA GLN A 25 -31.24 -4.28 0.60
C GLN A 25 -30.76 -4.66 2.01
N GLU A 26 -30.46 -3.68 2.87
CA GLU A 26 -29.99 -3.94 4.24
C GLU A 26 -31.06 -4.63 5.09
N GLY A 27 -30.67 -5.66 5.86
CA GLY A 27 -31.50 -6.26 6.92
C GLY A 27 -32.24 -7.56 6.58
N ALA A 28 -32.11 -8.12 5.38
CA ALA A 28 -32.75 -9.39 5.04
C ALA A 28 -31.81 -10.59 5.33
N ALA A 29 -32.25 -11.53 6.17
CA ALA A 29 -31.54 -12.78 6.45
C ALA A 29 -31.40 -13.70 5.21
N ALA A 30 -32.08 -13.36 4.11
CA ALA A 30 -31.96 -13.89 2.76
C ALA A 30 -31.97 -12.69 1.80
N GLY A 31 -30.94 -12.53 0.96
CA GLY A 31 -30.69 -11.29 0.23
C GLY A 31 -31.72 -11.04 -0.87
N THR A 32 -32.64 -10.10 -0.68
CA THR A 32 -33.43 -9.58 -1.80
C THR A 32 -32.61 -8.54 -2.55
N LEU A 33 -32.45 -8.74 -3.86
CA LEU A 33 -31.93 -7.71 -4.76
C LEU A 33 -32.98 -6.61 -4.91
N ARG A 34 -32.53 -5.41 -5.30
CA ARG A 34 -33.41 -4.25 -5.50
C ARG A 34 -34.49 -4.46 -6.56
N ASP A 35 -34.32 -5.41 -7.47
CA ASP A 35 -35.30 -5.79 -8.49
C ASP A 35 -36.37 -6.76 -7.96
N GLY A 36 -36.31 -7.13 -6.68
CA GLY A 36 -37.24 -8.06 -6.04
C GLY A 36 -36.81 -9.53 -6.13
N THR A 37 -35.66 -9.84 -6.73
CA THR A 37 -35.14 -11.22 -6.80
C THR A 37 -34.71 -11.68 -5.42
N ALA A 38 -35.29 -12.77 -4.92
CA ALA A 38 -34.93 -13.36 -3.63
C ALA A 38 -33.74 -14.33 -3.77
N LEU A 39 -32.65 -14.06 -3.05
CA LEU A 39 -31.50 -14.95 -2.94
C LEU A 39 -31.60 -15.75 -1.64
N VAL A 40 -31.67 -17.07 -1.76
CA VAL A 40 -31.60 -17.99 -0.61
C VAL A 40 -30.16 -18.49 -0.52
N GLY A 41 -29.45 -18.05 0.52
CA GLY A 41 -28.07 -18.45 0.74
C GLY A 41 -27.46 -17.82 1.99
N LYS A 42 -26.28 -18.31 2.38
CA LYS A 42 -25.50 -17.71 3.47
C LYS A 42 -24.66 -16.57 2.90
N MET A 43 -24.88 -15.36 3.40
CA MET A 43 -23.96 -14.24 3.13
C MET A 43 -22.61 -14.57 3.78
N LEU A 44 -21.58 -14.71 2.97
CA LEU A 44 -20.19 -14.82 3.43
C LEU A 44 -19.59 -13.43 3.56
N GLU A 45 -18.58 -13.28 4.42
CA GLU A 45 -17.81 -12.05 4.43
C GLU A 45 -17.15 -11.83 3.07
N SER A 46 -17.32 -10.63 2.51
CA SER A 46 -16.70 -10.29 1.23
C SER A 46 -15.18 -10.33 1.39
N PRO A 47 -14.44 -11.08 0.56
CA PRO A 47 -12.98 -10.98 0.55
C PRO A 47 -12.55 -9.54 0.24
N MET A 48 -11.36 -9.18 0.67
CA MET A 48 -10.71 -7.95 0.24
C MET A 48 -10.17 -8.17 -1.18
N GLY A 49 -10.89 -7.63 -2.17
CA GLY A 49 -10.46 -7.62 -3.55
C GLY A 49 -9.51 -6.45 -3.80
N PHE A 50 -8.25 -6.74 -4.06
CA PHE A 50 -7.31 -5.78 -4.63
C PHE A 50 -7.48 -5.79 -6.14
N HIS A 51 -8.39 -4.93 -6.60
CA HIS A 51 -8.49 -4.62 -8.01
C HIS A 51 -7.26 -3.80 -8.40
N TYR A 52 -6.57 -4.24 -9.44
CA TYR A 52 -5.50 -3.48 -10.07
C TYR A 52 -4.24 -3.31 -9.21
N VAL A 53 -3.46 -4.39 -9.13
CA VAL A 53 -2.15 -4.39 -8.47
C VAL A 53 -1.16 -3.55 -9.28
N ASP A 54 -0.57 -2.52 -8.66
CA ASP A 54 0.40 -1.62 -9.31
C ASP A 54 1.81 -2.23 -9.42
N ALA A 55 2.20 -3.06 -8.45
CA ALA A 55 3.45 -3.81 -8.49
C ALA A 55 3.42 -5.04 -7.57
N LEU A 56 4.17 -6.06 -7.95
CA LEU A 56 4.57 -7.18 -7.08
C LEU A 56 6.02 -6.94 -6.66
N ASP A 57 6.28 -6.83 -5.35
CA ASP A 57 7.62 -6.50 -4.83
C ASP A 57 8.05 -7.50 -3.76
N PHE A 58 9.04 -8.32 -4.11
CA PHE A 58 9.62 -9.35 -3.25
C PHE A 58 10.94 -8.92 -2.60
N ARG A 59 11.39 -7.66 -2.76
CA ARG A 59 12.68 -7.20 -2.20
C ARG A 59 12.72 -7.31 -0.68
N HIS A 60 11.60 -7.05 0.00
CA HIS A 60 11.53 -7.26 1.44
C HIS A 60 11.67 -8.76 1.80
N LEU A 61 11.05 -9.66 1.03
CA LEU A 61 11.19 -11.10 1.26
C LEU A 61 12.64 -11.54 1.06
N ALA A 62 13.28 -11.07 -0.02
CA ALA A 62 14.68 -11.31 -0.32
C ALA A 62 15.60 -10.86 0.84
N MET A 63 15.35 -9.67 1.39
CA MET A 63 16.07 -9.14 2.56
C MET A 63 15.89 -10.06 3.79
N LYS A 64 14.67 -10.48 4.11
CA LYS A 64 14.41 -11.37 5.25
C LYS A 64 15.06 -12.75 5.09
N VAL A 65 15.10 -13.29 3.88
CA VAL A 65 15.77 -14.56 3.60
C VAL A 65 17.28 -14.40 3.77
N THR A 66 17.85 -13.33 3.22
CA THR A 66 19.26 -12.98 3.36
C THR A 66 19.68 -12.85 4.84
N GLU A 67 18.86 -12.19 5.67
CA GLU A 67 19.10 -12.09 7.11
C GLU A 67 19.11 -13.45 7.83
N ARG A 68 18.24 -14.39 7.42
CA ARG A 68 18.17 -15.73 8.01
C ARG A 68 19.34 -16.62 7.59
N VAL A 69 19.76 -16.52 6.33
CA VAL A 69 20.83 -17.33 5.74
C VAL A 69 22.22 -16.74 6.03
N GLY A 70 22.29 -15.45 6.37
CA GLY A 70 23.52 -14.74 6.72
C GLY A 70 24.35 -14.26 5.53
N HIS A 71 23.92 -14.57 4.30
CA HIS A 71 24.50 -14.08 3.05
C HIS A 71 23.42 -14.05 1.95
N HIS A 72 23.69 -13.33 0.86
CA HIS A 72 22.76 -13.21 -0.26
C HIS A 72 22.81 -14.49 -1.12
N ASP A 73 21.77 -15.31 -1.02
CA ASP A 73 21.59 -16.56 -1.76
C ASP A 73 20.33 -16.47 -2.65
N GLU A 74 20.54 -16.34 -3.96
CA GLU A 74 19.47 -16.17 -4.94
C GLU A 74 18.55 -17.38 -5.01
N ALA A 75 19.09 -18.59 -4.90
CA ALA A 75 18.29 -19.82 -4.97
C ALA A 75 17.39 -19.97 -3.74
N ALA A 76 17.88 -19.58 -2.55
CA ALA A 76 17.07 -19.56 -1.35
C ALA A 76 15.94 -18.51 -1.42
N ILE A 77 16.22 -17.35 -2.04
CA ILE A 77 15.24 -16.27 -2.22
C ILE A 77 14.15 -16.70 -3.21
N GLU A 78 14.52 -17.23 -4.37
CA GLU A 78 13.58 -17.71 -5.39
C GLU A 78 12.66 -18.79 -4.83
N LYS A 79 13.23 -19.78 -4.11
CA LYS A 79 12.44 -20.80 -3.43
C LYS A 79 11.46 -20.21 -2.43
N ALA A 80 11.87 -19.19 -1.65
CA ALA A 80 10.98 -18.53 -0.71
C ALA A 80 9.85 -17.75 -1.39
N ILE A 81 10.11 -17.18 -2.58
CA ILE A 81 9.10 -16.49 -3.39
C ILE A 81 8.09 -17.50 -3.94
N GLU A 82 8.54 -18.61 -4.53
CA GLU A 82 7.67 -19.68 -5.02
C GLU A 82 6.86 -20.35 -3.91
N GLU A 83 7.44 -20.47 -2.71
CA GLU A 83 6.74 -21.01 -1.56
C GLU A 83 5.77 -20.03 -0.89
N SER A 84 5.75 -18.76 -1.31
CA SER A 84 4.90 -17.73 -0.74
C SER A 84 3.41 -18.03 -0.97
N TRP A 85 2.58 -17.64 -0.01
CA TRP A 85 1.12 -17.75 -0.12
C TRP A 85 0.59 -17.04 -1.37
N LEU A 86 1.23 -15.92 -1.75
CA LEU A 86 0.82 -15.10 -2.87
C LEU A 86 0.84 -15.86 -4.20
N LEU A 87 1.90 -16.63 -4.47
CA LEU A 87 2.02 -17.42 -5.70
C LEU A 87 1.30 -18.77 -5.60
N LYS A 88 1.27 -19.40 -4.41
CA LYS A 88 0.59 -20.69 -4.23
C LYS A 88 -0.93 -20.60 -4.37
N GLU A 89 -1.52 -19.50 -3.91
CA GLU A 89 -2.97 -19.33 -3.91
C GLU A 89 -3.49 -18.70 -5.21
N ASN A 90 -2.63 -17.98 -5.95
CA ASN A 90 -3.03 -17.25 -7.17
C ASN A 90 -2.28 -17.74 -8.40
N HIS A 91 -2.95 -18.56 -9.21
CA HIS A 91 -2.38 -19.12 -10.44
C HIS A 91 -1.96 -18.04 -11.46
N GLU A 92 -2.74 -16.97 -11.62
CA GLU A 92 -2.40 -15.86 -12.52
C GLU A 92 -1.07 -15.19 -12.13
N LEU A 93 -0.84 -15.00 -10.82
CA LEU A 93 0.40 -14.39 -10.32
C LEU A 93 1.59 -15.34 -10.45
N ALA A 94 1.37 -16.64 -10.27
CA ALA A 94 2.39 -17.66 -10.52
C ALA A 94 2.81 -17.69 -12.00
N GLU A 95 1.88 -17.57 -12.93
CA GLU A 95 2.17 -17.48 -14.36
C GLU A 95 2.95 -16.20 -14.71
N VAL A 96 2.56 -15.06 -14.13
CA VAL A 96 3.30 -13.79 -14.27
C VAL A 96 4.72 -13.92 -13.74
N TRP A 97 4.92 -14.60 -12.61
CA TRP A 97 6.23 -14.86 -12.03
C TRP A 97 7.10 -15.74 -12.94
N GLU A 98 6.53 -16.80 -13.52
CA GLU A 98 7.25 -17.68 -14.47
C GLU A 98 7.71 -16.91 -15.72
N LYS A 99 6.83 -16.05 -16.26
CA LYS A 99 7.17 -15.17 -17.39
C LYS A 99 8.27 -14.17 -17.04
N GLN A 100 8.25 -13.62 -15.83
CA GLN A 100 9.32 -12.76 -15.31
C GLN A 100 10.66 -13.49 -15.24
N GLN A 101 10.69 -14.73 -14.74
CA GLN A 101 11.91 -15.54 -14.63
C GLN A 101 12.53 -15.83 -16.00
N LYS A 102 11.69 -16.15 -17.00
CA LYS A 102 12.16 -16.32 -18.39
C LYS A 102 12.79 -15.03 -18.94
N ALA A 103 12.14 -13.88 -18.72
CA ALA A 103 12.69 -12.60 -19.12
C ALA A 103 13.99 -12.28 -18.36
N LEU A 104 14.06 -12.55 -17.06
CA LEU A 104 15.27 -12.33 -16.26
C LEU A 104 16.46 -13.16 -16.77
N GLY A 105 16.24 -14.41 -17.19
CA GLY A 105 17.27 -15.24 -17.82
C GLY A 105 17.83 -14.60 -19.10
N GLN A 106 16.95 -14.17 -20.01
CA GLN A 106 17.32 -13.44 -21.22
C GLN A 106 18.07 -12.13 -20.91
N LEU A 107 17.62 -11.37 -19.90
CA LEU A 107 18.25 -10.13 -19.47
C LEU A 107 19.67 -10.39 -18.94
N THR A 108 19.83 -11.47 -18.17
CA THR A 108 21.12 -11.85 -17.58
C THR A 108 22.13 -12.20 -18.66
N GLU A 109 21.72 -12.95 -19.69
CA GLU A 109 22.56 -13.25 -20.84
C GLU A 109 22.96 -11.99 -21.63
N LEU A 110 22.00 -11.09 -21.88
CA LEU A 110 22.26 -9.82 -22.57
C LEU A 110 23.18 -8.90 -21.77
N LEU A 111 23.01 -8.80 -20.46
CA LEU A 111 23.85 -7.97 -19.59
C LEU A 111 25.24 -8.57 -19.41
N ALA A 112 25.37 -9.90 -19.38
CA ALA A 112 26.66 -10.59 -19.33
C ALA A 112 27.55 -10.21 -20.53
N SER A 113 26.97 -10.05 -21.72
CA SER A 113 27.70 -9.56 -22.91
C SER A 113 28.34 -8.18 -22.74
N LYS A 114 27.84 -7.38 -21.78
CA LYS A 114 28.34 -6.04 -21.41
C LYS A 114 29.07 -6.01 -20.06
N GLY A 115 29.32 -7.17 -19.44
CA GLY A 115 29.92 -7.25 -18.10
C GLY A 115 29.06 -6.62 -17.00
N LYS A 116 27.74 -6.59 -17.18
CA LYS A 116 26.78 -6.05 -16.21
C LYS A 116 25.95 -7.18 -15.61
N VAL A 117 25.36 -6.90 -14.44
CA VAL A 117 24.47 -7.83 -13.72
C VAL A 117 23.10 -7.16 -13.57
N PRO A 118 21.98 -7.92 -13.60
CA PRO A 118 20.64 -7.37 -13.33
C PRO A 118 20.57 -6.70 -11.97
N THR A 119 19.78 -5.62 -11.86
CA THR A 119 19.58 -4.92 -10.59
C THR A 119 18.61 -5.69 -9.69
N GLU A 120 18.62 -5.41 -8.37
CA GLU A 120 17.63 -6.03 -7.45
C GLU A 120 16.19 -5.72 -7.83
N LYS A 121 15.95 -4.56 -8.45
CA LYS A 121 14.63 -4.21 -8.98
C LYS A 121 14.23 -5.19 -10.09
N ASP A 122 15.13 -5.46 -11.05
CA ASP A 122 14.85 -6.37 -12.17
C ASP A 122 14.61 -7.81 -11.68
N LYS A 123 15.30 -8.22 -10.61
CA LYS A 123 15.17 -9.56 -10.01
C LYS A 123 13.88 -9.77 -9.22
N TYR A 124 13.48 -8.79 -8.40
CA TYR A 124 12.49 -9.02 -7.35
C TYR A 124 11.25 -8.10 -7.42
N ARG A 125 11.20 -7.13 -8.34
CA ARG A 125 10.04 -6.25 -8.49
C ARG A 125 9.47 -6.32 -9.90
N ILE A 126 8.20 -6.65 -9.99
CA ILE A 126 7.42 -6.60 -11.24
C ILE A 126 6.49 -5.40 -11.17
N GLY A 127 6.72 -4.39 -12.01
CA GLY A 127 5.85 -3.22 -12.12
C GLY A 127 4.61 -3.49 -12.98
N TRP A 128 3.62 -2.59 -12.94
CA TRP A 128 2.39 -2.74 -13.71
C TRP A 128 2.63 -2.86 -15.23
N GLN A 129 3.65 -2.19 -15.77
CA GLN A 129 4.01 -2.22 -17.20
C GLN A 129 4.45 -3.62 -17.64
N GLU A 130 5.23 -4.29 -16.78
CA GLU A 130 5.73 -5.65 -17.01
C GLU A 130 4.59 -6.66 -16.82
N MET A 131 3.78 -6.50 -15.76
CA MET A 131 2.60 -7.33 -15.54
C MET A 131 1.62 -7.26 -16.70
N ALA A 132 1.30 -6.06 -17.20
CA ALA A 132 0.42 -5.90 -18.35
C ALA A 132 0.97 -6.60 -19.60
N TYR A 133 2.28 -6.53 -19.83
CA TYR A 133 2.93 -7.24 -20.94
C TYR A 133 2.77 -8.76 -20.79
N TYR A 134 3.01 -9.29 -19.59
CA TYR A 134 2.90 -10.73 -19.33
C TYR A 134 1.46 -11.26 -19.38
N MET A 135 0.46 -10.46 -19.03
CA MET A 135 -0.94 -10.87 -19.12
C MET A 135 -1.43 -10.96 -20.58
N ASP A 136 -0.84 -10.17 -21.48
CA ASP A 136 -1.20 -10.16 -22.91
C ASP A 136 -0.33 -11.11 -23.76
N THR A 137 0.74 -11.69 -23.18
CA THR A 137 1.75 -12.46 -23.92
C THR A 137 1.85 -13.90 -23.41
N ASP A 138 1.91 -14.88 -24.31
CA ASP A 138 2.15 -16.28 -23.94
C ASP A 138 3.59 -16.50 -23.46
N LEU A 139 3.81 -17.48 -22.58
CA LEU A 139 5.13 -17.80 -22.03
C LEU A 139 6.18 -18.01 -23.12
N ALA A 140 5.84 -18.65 -24.24
CA ALA A 140 6.74 -18.90 -25.37
C ALA A 140 7.21 -17.60 -26.05
N SER A 141 6.34 -16.60 -26.17
CA SER A 141 6.57 -15.34 -26.88
C SER A 141 7.25 -14.25 -26.05
N VAL A 142 7.50 -14.47 -24.76
CA VAL A 142 8.23 -13.51 -23.91
C VAL A 142 9.64 -13.28 -24.47
N GLN A 143 9.90 -12.05 -24.92
CA GLN A 143 11.18 -11.61 -25.45
C GLN A 143 11.50 -10.20 -24.96
N ILE A 144 12.75 -9.99 -24.54
CA ILE A 144 13.29 -8.68 -24.22
C ILE A 144 13.72 -7.94 -25.49
N ASP A 145 13.54 -6.61 -25.51
CA ASP A 145 14.14 -5.76 -26.52
C ASP A 145 15.68 -5.73 -26.36
N PRO A 146 16.45 -6.30 -27.31
CA PRO A 146 17.90 -6.38 -27.22
C PRO A 146 18.58 -5.00 -27.27
N LYS A 147 17.89 -3.94 -27.71
CA LYS A 147 18.42 -2.58 -27.73
C LYS A 147 18.25 -1.86 -26.39
N ALA A 148 17.18 -2.17 -25.66
CA ALA A 148 16.83 -1.51 -24.41
C ALA A 148 17.62 -2.03 -23.20
N PHE A 149 18.12 -3.28 -23.23
CA PHE A 149 18.77 -3.94 -22.08
C PHE A 149 17.93 -3.82 -20.79
N ALA A 150 16.62 -3.97 -20.92
CA ALA A 150 15.65 -3.79 -19.86
C ALA A 150 14.55 -4.85 -19.96
N MET A 151 13.83 -5.07 -18.86
CA MET A 151 12.66 -5.95 -18.82
C MET A 151 11.62 -5.55 -19.88
N PRO A 152 10.83 -6.51 -20.41
CA PRO A 152 9.82 -6.22 -21.41
C PRO A 152 8.69 -5.39 -20.78
N LYS A 153 8.28 -4.35 -21.49
CA LYS A 153 7.27 -3.39 -21.04
C LYS A 153 6.32 -3.11 -22.18
N VAL A 154 5.06 -2.85 -21.87
CA VAL A 154 4.14 -2.39 -22.91
C VAL A 154 4.46 -0.94 -23.27
N SER A 155 4.28 -0.60 -24.56
CA SER A 155 4.33 0.78 -25.01
C SER A 155 3.22 1.59 -24.34
N GLU A 156 3.60 2.67 -23.66
CA GLU A 156 2.67 3.56 -22.98
C GLU A 156 2.03 4.52 -23.97
N ILE A 157 0.71 4.66 -23.88
CA ILE A 157 0.00 5.78 -24.52
C ILE A 157 0.27 7.03 -23.67
N PHE A 158 0.29 8.23 -24.27
CA PHE A 158 0.53 9.49 -23.55
C PHE A 158 -0.30 9.66 -22.27
N LYS A 159 -1.53 9.15 -22.25
CA LYS A 159 -2.42 9.16 -21.09
C LYS A 159 -1.87 8.32 -19.92
N GLU A 160 -1.27 7.17 -20.20
CA GLU A 160 -0.72 6.25 -19.19
C GLU A 160 0.55 6.81 -18.53
N ASN A 161 1.35 7.58 -19.28
CA ASN A 161 2.53 8.27 -18.75
C ASN A 161 2.20 9.28 -17.65
N PHE A 162 0.98 9.84 -17.63
CA PHE A 162 0.58 10.89 -16.69
C PHE A 162 -0.42 10.40 -15.63
N PHE A 163 -1.39 9.58 -16.01
CA PHE A 163 -2.47 9.13 -15.13
C PHE A 163 -2.27 7.73 -14.55
N GLY A 164 -1.23 7.02 -14.97
CA GLY A 164 -1.02 5.62 -14.62
C GLY A 164 -1.82 4.65 -15.52
N PRO A 165 -1.84 3.36 -15.18
CA PRO A 165 -2.38 2.31 -16.05
C PRO A 165 -3.87 2.52 -16.36
N ASP A 166 -4.26 2.32 -17.63
CA ASP A 166 -5.67 2.28 -18.01
C ASP A 166 -6.25 0.88 -17.78
N TYR A 167 -6.96 0.75 -16.67
CA TYR A 167 -7.54 -0.51 -16.20
C TYR A 167 -8.73 -1.01 -17.02
N HIS A 168 -9.25 -0.21 -17.96
CA HIS A 168 -10.35 -0.63 -18.83
C HIS A 168 -9.87 -1.33 -20.10
N THR A 169 -8.66 -1.03 -20.55
CA THR A 169 -8.10 -1.53 -21.81
C THR A 169 -7.18 -2.71 -21.61
N ARG A 170 -6.46 -2.76 -20.48
CA ARG A 170 -5.48 -3.80 -20.17
C ARG A 170 -6.01 -4.79 -19.15
N LYS A 171 -5.56 -6.04 -19.26
CA LYS A 171 -5.83 -7.08 -18.27
C LYS A 171 -4.79 -7.03 -17.16
N PHE A 172 -5.27 -7.06 -15.92
CA PHE A 172 -4.43 -7.12 -14.73
C PHE A 172 -4.85 -8.30 -13.86
N PRO A 173 -3.91 -8.93 -13.14
CA PRO A 173 -4.24 -9.97 -12.20
C PRO A 173 -5.06 -9.40 -11.05
N HIS A 174 -6.05 -10.17 -10.61
CA HIS A 174 -6.89 -9.81 -9.48
C HIS A 174 -6.45 -10.59 -8.26
N LEU A 175 -6.22 -9.90 -7.15
CA LEU A 175 -5.86 -10.55 -5.89
C LEU A 175 -7.04 -10.48 -4.92
N GLU A 176 -7.47 -11.63 -4.45
CA GLU A 176 -8.52 -11.74 -3.43
C GLU A 176 -7.95 -12.33 -2.17
N VAL A 177 -7.96 -11.53 -1.11
CA VAL A 177 -7.51 -11.96 0.21
C VAL A 177 -8.73 -12.16 1.10
N PRO A 178 -8.96 -13.38 1.64
CA PRO A 178 -9.99 -13.62 2.63
C PRO A 178 -9.84 -12.67 3.84
N ARG A 179 -10.94 -12.08 4.33
CA ARG A 179 -10.88 -11.05 5.38
C ARG A 179 -10.34 -11.56 6.71
N ASP A 180 -10.56 -12.84 7.00
CA ASP A 180 -10.03 -13.55 8.17
C ASP A 180 -8.50 -13.58 8.20
N GLN A 181 -7.85 -13.47 7.04
CA GLN A 181 -6.39 -13.44 6.93
C GLN A 181 -5.81 -12.01 7.05
N VAL A 182 -6.65 -10.98 6.98
CA VAL A 182 -6.23 -9.58 7.08
C VAL A 182 -6.14 -9.19 8.55
N LEU A 183 -4.95 -9.36 9.15
CA LEU A 183 -4.70 -9.00 10.54
C LEU A 183 -4.84 -7.49 10.81
N PHE A 184 -4.38 -6.66 9.87
CA PHE A 184 -4.42 -5.21 10.01
C PHE A 184 -4.37 -4.53 8.63
N ALA A 185 -5.31 -3.62 8.38
CA ALA A 185 -5.30 -2.74 7.23
C ALA A 185 -5.39 -1.29 7.71
N SER A 186 -4.33 -0.51 7.55
CA SER A 186 -4.35 0.93 7.85
C SER A 186 -3.69 1.71 6.74
N LYS A 187 -4.46 2.65 6.18
CA LYS A 187 -3.97 3.62 5.19
C LYS A 187 -3.26 4.82 5.85
N PHE A 188 -3.43 4.98 7.16
CA PHE A 188 -3.05 6.17 7.93
C PHE A 188 -1.84 5.94 8.84
N ALA A 189 -1.26 4.75 8.84
CA ALA A 189 -0.10 4.45 9.68
C ALA A 189 1.18 5.10 9.10
N PRO A 190 2.00 5.76 9.94
CA PRO A 190 3.23 6.41 9.49
C PRO A 190 4.26 5.43 8.91
N ALA A 191 4.21 4.15 9.31
CA ALA A 191 5.11 3.13 8.78
C ALA A 191 4.94 2.87 7.27
N TRP A 192 3.73 3.07 6.73
CA TRP A 192 3.38 2.65 5.37
C TRP A 192 3.12 3.82 4.42
N ASN A 193 3.13 5.06 4.91
CA ASN A 193 2.86 6.24 4.10
C ASN A 193 3.74 7.40 4.53
N THR A 194 4.63 7.83 3.63
CA THR A 194 5.60 8.91 3.86
C THR A 194 4.92 10.23 4.23
N TYR A 195 3.77 10.55 3.64
CA TYR A 195 3.03 11.77 3.99
C TYR A 195 2.59 11.73 5.46
N TYR A 196 1.97 10.63 5.91
CA TYR A 196 1.56 10.48 7.30
C TYR A 196 2.77 10.40 8.25
N ALA A 197 3.88 9.78 7.82
CA ALA A 197 5.13 9.76 8.60
C ALA A 197 5.63 11.18 8.91
N ILE A 198 5.71 12.03 7.88
CA ILE A 198 6.15 13.42 8.01
C ILE A 198 5.12 14.22 8.81
N TYR A 199 3.83 14.07 8.50
CA TYR A 199 2.74 14.72 9.21
C TYR A 199 2.79 14.43 10.72
N PHE A 200 2.84 13.17 11.14
CA PHE A 200 2.88 12.79 12.55
C PHE A 200 4.19 13.20 13.24
N THR A 201 5.32 13.16 12.53
CA THR A 201 6.61 13.59 13.10
C THR A 201 6.63 15.10 13.34
N MET A 202 6.22 15.90 12.35
CA MET A 202 6.21 17.35 12.45
C MET A 202 5.17 17.86 13.46
N THR A 203 3.93 17.38 13.37
CA THR A 203 2.85 17.77 14.29
C THR A 203 3.09 17.22 15.70
N GLY A 204 3.59 16.00 15.84
CA GLY A 204 3.91 15.37 17.12
C GLY A 204 5.05 16.09 17.85
N LEU A 205 6.14 16.42 17.14
CA LEU A 205 7.23 17.21 17.70
C LEU A 205 6.73 18.59 18.14
N HIS A 206 5.92 19.25 17.33
CA HIS A 206 5.34 20.54 17.70
C HIS A 206 4.42 20.44 18.93
N GLY A 207 3.53 19.46 18.97
CA GLY A 207 2.66 19.20 20.12
C GLY A 207 3.45 18.96 21.41
N LEU A 208 4.60 18.27 21.33
CA LEU A 208 5.51 18.10 22.46
C LEU A 208 6.04 19.44 22.98
N HIS A 209 6.40 20.37 22.10
CA HIS A 209 6.85 21.71 22.48
C HIS A 209 5.73 22.53 23.14
N VAL A 210 4.50 22.46 22.62
CA VAL A 210 3.32 23.11 23.21
C VAL A 210 3.07 22.57 24.62
N ILE A 211 3.09 21.25 24.80
CA ILE A 211 2.91 20.62 26.12
C ILE A 211 4.05 21.05 27.07
N GLY A 212 5.30 21.02 26.60
CA GLY A 212 6.46 21.46 27.38
C GLY A 212 6.35 22.93 27.82
N GLY A 213 5.99 23.82 26.90
CA GLY A 213 5.74 25.23 27.20
C GLY A 213 4.59 25.42 28.19
N ALA A 214 3.51 24.66 28.05
CA ALA A 214 2.32 24.76 28.88
C ALA A 214 2.64 24.31 30.31
N LEU A 215 3.45 23.26 30.47
CA LEU A 215 3.92 22.80 31.76
C LEU A 215 4.83 23.83 32.45
N VAL A 216 5.72 24.49 31.71
CA VAL A 216 6.60 25.54 32.26
C VAL A 216 5.78 26.76 32.70
N LEU A 217 4.80 27.20 31.89
CA LEU A 217 3.91 28.30 32.24
C LEU A 217 2.99 27.95 33.41
N ALA A 218 2.44 26.73 33.44
CA ALA A 218 1.66 26.23 34.58
C ALA A 218 2.51 26.19 35.85
N TYR A 219 3.77 25.75 35.77
CA TYR A 219 4.70 25.77 36.90
C TYR A 219 4.88 27.19 37.45
N TYR A 220 5.06 28.20 36.58
CA TYR A 220 5.12 29.60 37.03
C TYR A 220 3.81 30.08 37.66
N LEU A 221 2.66 29.67 37.14
CA LEU A 221 1.36 30.04 37.69
C LEU A 221 1.13 29.48 39.10
N PHE A 222 1.45 28.20 39.33
CA PHE A 222 1.19 27.53 40.60
C PHE A 222 2.29 27.75 41.66
N CYS A 223 3.57 27.76 41.26
CA CYS A 223 4.69 27.97 42.17
C CYS A 223 5.13 29.45 42.29
N GLY A 224 4.61 30.33 41.44
CA GLY A 224 5.01 31.74 41.35
C GLY A 224 4.75 32.53 42.63
N LYS A 225 3.72 32.19 43.40
CA LYS A 225 3.36 32.94 44.63
C LYS A 225 4.48 32.95 45.68
N LYS A 226 5.19 31.83 45.83
CA LYS A 226 6.32 31.70 46.77
C LYS A 226 7.59 32.38 46.24
N MET A 227 7.79 32.34 44.92
CA MET A 227 8.95 32.93 44.25
C MET A 227 8.84 34.46 44.12
N TYR A 228 7.62 34.98 43.92
CA TYR A 228 7.29 36.42 43.93
C TYR A 228 7.60 37.08 45.27
N LEU A 229 7.30 36.39 46.37
CA LEU A 229 7.58 36.87 47.74
C LEU A 229 9.09 36.93 48.05
N SER A 230 9.92 36.15 47.35
CA SER A 230 11.38 36.15 47.57
C SER A 230 12.11 37.14 46.66
N ASN A 231 11.85 37.14 45.35
CA ASN A 231 12.49 38.04 44.39
C ASN A 231 11.57 38.28 43.17
N PRO A 232 10.82 39.39 43.12
CA PRO A 232 9.85 39.65 42.06
C PRO A 232 10.48 39.83 40.66
N GLU A 233 11.66 40.46 40.56
CA GLU A 233 12.35 40.67 39.27
C GLU A 233 12.77 39.36 38.59
N TRP A 234 13.16 38.35 39.36
CA TRP A 234 13.53 37.05 38.82
C TRP A 234 12.34 36.26 38.27
N LEU A 235 11.16 36.42 38.87
CA LEU A 235 9.94 35.84 38.31
C LEU A 235 9.56 36.53 37.00
N ALA A 236 9.62 37.87 36.96
CA ALA A 236 9.31 38.65 35.76
C ALA A 236 10.19 38.23 34.56
N ASN A 237 11.50 38.18 34.74
CA ASN A 237 12.43 37.76 33.68
C ASN A 237 12.17 36.31 33.18
N ARG A 238 11.88 35.38 34.10
CA ARG A 238 11.58 33.98 33.72
C ARG A 238 10.26 33.83 32.96
N VAL A 239 9.25 34.64 33.32
CA VAL A 239 7.95 34.67 32.63
C VAL A 239 8.10 35.31 31.25
N GLU A 240 8.89 36.37 31.10
CA GLU A 240 9.17 36.97 29.80
C GLU A 240 9.85 35.99 28.84
N VAL A 241 10.87 35.25 29.30
CA VAL A 241 11.52 34.21 28.48
C VAL A 241 10.56 33.06 28.16
N GLY A 242 9.73 32.65 29.12
CA GLY A 242 8.70 31.63 28.90
C GLY A 242 7.62 32.07 27.90
N GLY A 243 7.20 33.33 27.95
CA GLY A 243 6.28 33.94 27.00
C GLY A 243 6.89 34.06 25.61
N LEU A 244 8.17 34.43 25.51
CA LEU A 244 8.90 34.48 24.23
C LEU A 244 9.00 33.09 23.59
N PHE A 245 9.25 32.05 24.39
CA PHE A 245 9.21 30.66 23.93
C PHE A 245 7.82 30.27 23.42
N TRP A 246 6.75 30.66 24.13
CA TRP A 246 5.38 30.37 23.72
C TRP A 246 5.02 31.02 22.38
N HIS A 247 5.38 32.29 22.19
CA HIS A 247 5.20 33.00 20.92
C HIS A 247 6.02 32.40 19.78
N PHE A 248 7.24 31.94 20.06
CA PHE A 248 8.06 31.27 19.05
C PHE A 248 7.41 29.95 18.59
N VAL A 249 6.89 29.16 19.52
CA VAL A 249 6.17 27.91 19.19
C VAL A 249 4.93 28.24 18.33
N ASP A 250 4.12 29.22 18.73
CA ASP A 250 2.94 29.65 17.96
C ASP A 250 3.29 30.10 16.54
N LEU A 251 4.38 30.87 16.38
CA LEU A 251 4.87 31.31 15.07
C LEU A 251 5.21 30.12 14.16
N VAL A 252 5.87 29.08 14.68
CA VAL A 252 6.15 27.86 13.90
C VAL A 252 4.85 27.18 13.46
N TRP A 253 3.81 27.18 14.30
CA TRP A 253 2.52 26.59 13.95
C TRP A 253 1.81 27.32 12.81
N ILE A 254 1.88 28.66 12.78
CA ILE A 254 1.32 29.49 11.71
C ILE A 254 1.89 29.11 10.34
N PHE A 255 3.16 28.68 10.25
CA PHE A 255 3.74 28.19 9.00
C PHE A 255 3.45 26.71 8.72
N LEU A 256 3.43 25.88 9.76
CA LEU A 256 3.24 24.43 9.63
C LEU A 256 1.81 24.08 9.20
N PHE A 257 0.80 24.81 9.70
CA PHE A 257 -0.61 24.61 9.35
C PHE A 257 -0.88 24.73 7.83
N PRO A 258 -0.54 25.83 7.13
CA PRO A 258 -0.74 25.93 5.69
C PRO A 258 0.03 24.88 4.89
N ILE A 259 1.26 24.55 5.28
CA ILE A 259 2.07 23.57 4.55
C ILE A 259 1.47 22.17 4.61
N LEU A 260 0.88 21.76 5.74
CA LEU A 260 0.31 20.41 5.88
C LEU A 260 -1.15 20.31 5.42
N TYR A 261 -1.92 21.40 5.53
CA TYR A 261 -3.38 21.37 5.28
C TYR A 261 -3.83 22.10 4.02
N LEU A 262 -3.05 23.03 3.45
CA LEU A 262 -3.44 23.83 2.28
C LEU A 262 -2.63 23.52 1.01
N MET A 263 -1.53 22.75 1.12
CA MET A 263 -0.68 22.32 0.00
C MET A 263 -0.93 20.85 -0.32
#